data_AF-A0A3C1Y851-F1
#
_entry.id   AF-A0A3C1Y851-F1
#
_cell.length_a   1.000
_cell.length_b   1.000
_cell.length_c   1.000
_cell.angle_alpha   90.00
_cell.angle_beta   90.00
_cell.angle_gamma   90.00
#
_symmetry.space_group_name_H-M   'P 1'
#
loop_
_entity.id
_entity.type
_entity.pdbx_description
1 polymer ?
#
loop_
_entity_poly.entity_id
_entity_poly.type
_entity_poly.pdbx_seq_one_letter_code
_entity_poly.pdbx_strand_id
1 'polypeptide(L)'
;MRRCHNASTLCVALISVEIIVLNLLVFVDDLHLDDKAVTITTVCLSVFVLVLSLIVSQLRYEQRELNYHSCAVNLGNLEKRIRILKAAGKTITYEILMDLNKEYNSILQISNLNHTTMDHDWAMRKDINKYKQFGDNPICIWWHRTWLAIKWYLLRSDSIYHCLTIIGGIAVIAVAFICR
;
A
#
# COMPACT_ATOMS: atom_id res chain seq x y z
N MET A 1 -0.76 -5.66 3.54
CA MET A 1 -0.38 -5.89 2.14
C MET A 1 -1.48 -6.61 1.36
N ARG A 2 -2.05 -7.72 1.89
CA ARG A 2 -3.22 -8.40 1.29
C ARG A 2 -4.36 -7.48 0.82
N ARG A 3 -4.77 -6.53 1.67
CA ARG A 3 -5.81 -5.53 1.31
C ARG A 3 -5.44 -4.70 0.09
N CYS A 4 -4.22 -4.16 0.04
CA CYS A 4 -3.72 -3.39 -1.09
C CYS A 4 -3.61 -4.25 -2.35
N HIS A 5 -3.14 -5.49 -2.22
CA HIS A 5 -3.09 -6.44 -3.33
C HIS A 5 -4.50 -6.66 -3.92
N ASN A 6 -5.46 -7.07 -3.09
CA ASN A 6 -6.83 -7.31 -3.53
C ASN A 6 -7.47 -6.07 -4.15
N ALA A 7 -7.30 -4.89 -3.53
CA ALA A 7 -7.86 -3.65 -4.03
C ALA A 7 -7.22 -3.22 -5.37
N SER A 8 -5.91 -3.40 -5.51
CA SER A 8 -5.21 -3.11 -6.76
C SER A 8 -5.66 -4.03 -7.91
N THR A 9 -5.80 -5.32 -7.63
CA THR A 9 -6.32 -6.31 -8.59
C THR A 9 -7.76 -5.98 -8.98
N LEU A 10 -8.61 -5.65 -8.01
CA LEU A 10 -9.99 -5.24 -8.25
C LEU A 10 -10.06 -3.99 -9.12
N CYS A 11 -9.23 -2.98 -8.85
CA CYS A 11 -9.18 -1.75 -9.64
C CYS A 11 -8.77 -2.01 -11.08
N VAL A 12 -7.71 -2.80 -11.31
CA VAL A 12 -7.28 -3.19 -12.66
C VAL A 12 -8.39 -3.95 -13.40
N ALA A 13 -9.07 -4.88 -12.72
CA ALA A 13 -10.16 -5.64 -13.29
C ALA A 13 -11.37 -4.76 -13.63
N LEU A 14 -11.77 -3.85 -12.74
CA LEU A 14 -12.93 -2.97 -12.95
C LEU A 14 -12.68 -1.98 -14.08
N ILE A 15 -11.50 -1.35 -14.15
CA ILE A 15 -11.20 -0.44 -15.28
C ILE A 15 -11.12 -1.24 -16.60
N SER A 16 -10.65 -2.50 -16.56
CA SER A 16 -10.68 -3.36 -17.74
C SER A 16 -12.11 -3.68 -18.19
N VAL A 17 -13.03 -3.92 -17.25
CA VAL A 17 -14.47 -4.06 -17.54
C VAL A 17 -15.04 -2.77 -18.12
N GLU A 18 -14.69 -1.60 -17.57
CA GLU A 18 -15.10 -0.30 -18.07
C GLU A 18 -14.66 -0.06 -19.52
N ILE A 19 -13.42 -0.43 -19.88
CA ILE A 19 -12.91 -0.37 -21.25
C ILE A 19 -13.73 -1.27 -22.18
N ILE A 20 -14.08 -2.49 -21.74
CA ILE A 20 -14.91 -3.42 -22.53
C ILE A 20 -16.31 -2.82 -22.74
N VAL A 21 -16.92 -2.28 -21.69
CA VAL A 21 -18.24 -1.64 -21.76
C VAL A 21 -18.23 -0.47 -22.74
N LEU A 22 -17.21 0.41 -22.68
CA LEU A 22 -17.06 1.52 -23.62
C LEU A 22 -16.99 1.05 -25.08
N ASN A 23 -16.22 -0.01 -25.35
CA ASN A 23 -16.14 -0.58 -26.69
C ASN A 23 -17.46 -1.19 -27.17
N LEU A 24 -18.29 -1.71 -26.26
CA LEU A 24 -19.61 -2.26 -26.58
C LEU A 24 -20.68 -1.19 -26.76
N LEU A 25 -20.56 -0.04 -26.08
CA LEU A 25 -21.54 1.04 -26.15
C LEU A 25 -21.68 1.63 -27.56
N VAL A 26 -20.64 1.55 -28.40
CA VAL A 26 -20.68 1.97 -29.82
C VAL A 26 -21.76 1.21 -30.62
N PHE A 27 -22.11 -0.01 -30.22
CA PHE A 27 -23.12 -0.82 -30.92
C PHE A 27 -24.56 -0.56 -30.45
N VAL A 28 -24.78 0.40 -29.56
CA VAL A 28 -26.12 0.75 -29.06
C VAL A 28 -26.65 1.93 -29.87
N ASP A 29 -27.51 1.64 -30.85
CA ASP A 29 -28.03 2.62 -31.82
C ASP A 29 -28.69 3.85 -31.18
N ASP A 30 -29.33 3.68 -30.02
CA ASP A 30 -30.04 4.77 -29.33
C ASP A 30 -29.12 5.82 -28.70
N LEU A 31 -27.81 5.55 -28.54
CA LEU A 31 -26.91 6.38 -27.74
C LEU A 31 -26.13 7.46 -28.51
N HIS A 32 -26.24 7.57 -29.84
CA HIS A 32 -25.63 8.63 -30.68
C HIS A 32 -24.17 9.01 -30.30
N LEU A 33 -23.35 8.02 -29.94
CA LEU A 33 -22.00 8.26 -29.40
C LEU A 33 -21.03 8.74 -30.49
N ASP A 34 -20.09 9.63 -30.12
CA ASP A 34 -18.98 10.00 -31.01
C ASP A 34 -17.89 8.91 -30.97
N ASP A 35 -17.73 8.18 -32.08
CA ASP A 35 -16.71 7.14 -32.26
C ASP A 35 -15.29 7.60 -31.89
N LYS A 36 -14.96 8.88 -32.14
CA LYS A 36 -13.65 9.44 -31.81
C LYS A 36 -13.48 9.58 -30.29
N ALA A 37 -14.51 10.08 -29.61
CA ALA A 37 -14.50 10.25 -28.16
C ALA A 37 -14.39 8.90 -27.44
N VAL A 38 -15.13 7.88 -27.93
CA VAL A 38 -15.02 6.51 -27.40
C VAL A 38 -13.62 5.96 -27.59
N THR A 39 -13.08 6.04 -28.82
CA THR A 39 -11.74 5.54 -29.16
C THR A 39 -10.64 6.20 -28.32
N ILE A 40 -10.67 7.53 -28.17
CA ILE A 40 -9.69 8.27 -27.36
C ILE A 40 -9.77 7.80 -25.90
N THR A 41 -10.98 7.70 -25.36
CA THR A 41 -11.20 7.30 -23.96
C THR A 41 -10.72 5.87 -23.69
N THR A 42 -11.04 4.92 -24.57
CA THR A 42 -10.60 3.53 -24.41
C THR A 42 -9.09 3.38 -24.53
N VAL A 43 -8.43 4.11 -25.44
CA VAL A 43 -6.96 4.13 -25.53
C VAL A 43 -6.35 4.71 -24.25
N CYS A 44 -6.84 5.85 -23.75
CA CYS A 44 -6.35 6.47 -22.52
C CYS A 44 -6.50 5.53 -21.31
N LEU A 45 -7.68 4.92 -21.13
CA LEU A 45 -7.92 3.97 -20.04
C LEU A 45 -7.05 2.71 -20.18
N SER A 46 -6.84 2.21 -21.40
CA SER A 46 -5.99 1.03 -21.63
C SER A 46 -4.53 1.29 -21.26
N VAL A 47 -3.98 2.44 -21.68
CA VAL A 47 -2.62 2.86 -21.30
C VAL A 47 -2.53 3.05 -19.78
N PHE A 48 -3.56 3.66 -19.17
CA PHE A 48 -3.62 3.85 -17.73
C PHE A 48 -3.60 2.51 -16.97
N VAL A 49 -4.43 1.55 -17.35
CA VAL A 49 -4.46 0.21 -16.74
C VAL A 49 -3.14 -0.51 -16.92
N LEU A 50 -2.50 -0.40 -18.08
CA LEU A 50 -1.19 -1.00 -18.33
C LEU A 50 -0.13 -0.43 -17.36
N VAL A 51 -0.03 0.89 -17.25
CA VAL A 51 0.91 1.56 -16.34
C VAL A 51 0.61 1.18 -14.90
N LEU A 52 -0.66 1.17 -14.50
CA LEU A 52 -1.07 0.77 -13.15
C LEU A 52 -0.66 -0.68 -12.86
N SER A 53 -0.88 -1.59 -13.79
CA SER A 53 -0.52 -3.01 -13.67
C SER A 53 0.99 -3.20 -13.52
N LEU A 54 1.80 -2.45 -14.29
CA LEU A 54 3.26 -2.46 -14.16
C LEU A 54 3.71 -1.98 -12.77
N ILE A 55 3.14 -0.88 -12.27
CA ILE A 55 3.46 -0.36 -10.93
C ILE A 55 3.07 -1.38 -9.86
N VAL A 56 1.86 -1.93 -9.92
CA VAL A 56 1.36 -2.92 -8.95
C VAL A 56 2.24 -4.18 -8.93
N SER A 57 2.67 -4.64 -10.10
CA SER A 57 3.60 -5.77 -10.23
C SER A 57 4.95 -5.48 -9.55
N GLN A 58 5.51 -4.28 -9.77
CA GLN A 58 6.77 -3.87 -9.13
C GLN A 58 6.68 -3.69 -7.62
N LEU A 59 5.48 -3.42 -7.07
CA LEU A 59 5.28 -3.32 -5.62
C LEU A 59 5.39 -4.66 -4.90
N ARG A 60 5.34 -5.80 -5.62
CA ARG A 60 5.59 -7.15 -5.10
C ARG A 60 4.79 -7.46 -3.83
N TYR A 61 3.50 -7.12 -3.82
CA TYR A 61 2.66 -7.17 -2.61
C TYR A 61 2.62 -8.55 -1.93
N GLU A 62 2.50 -9.61 -2.70
CA GLU A 62 2.48 -10.99 -2.21
C GLU A 62 3.79 -11.36 -1.50
N GLN A 63 4.92 -11.08 -2.13
CA GLN A 63 6.23 -11.38 -1.56
C GLN A 63 6.51 -10.53 -0.31
N ARG A 64 6.06 -9.27 -0.29
CA ARG A 64 6.10 -8.43 0.93
C ARG A 64 5.22 -8.99 2.04
N GLU A 65 4.02 -9.48 1.72
CA GLU A 65 3.14 -10.12 2.70
C GLU A 65 3.79 -11.35 3.34
N LEU A 66 4.34 -12.26 2.52
CA LEU A 66 5.03 -13.45 3.00
C LEU A 66 6.26 -13.09 3.85
N ASN A 67 7.04 -12.10 3.41
CA ASN A 67 8.22 -11.64 4.15
C ASN A 67 7.82 -11.03 5.51
N TYR A 68 6.78 -10.20 5.57
CA TYR A 68 6.29 -9.63 6.83
C TYR A 68 5.69 -10.68 7.77
N HIS A 69 4.93 -11.63 7.23
CA HIS A 69 4.38 -12.71 8.02
C HIS A 69 5.49 -13.57 8.64
N SER A 70 6.46 -13.99 7.83
CA SER A 70 7.62 -14.76 8.29
C SER A 70 8.44 -13.99 9.34
N CYS A 71 8.71 -12.70 9.09
CA CYS A 71 9.38 -11.81 10.04
C CYS A 71 8.65 -11.77 11.39
N ALA A 72 7.34 -11.55 11.37
CA ALA A 72 6.52 -11.46 12.58
C ALA A 72 6.50 -12.78 13.37
N VAL A 73 6.42 -13.92 12.68
CA VAL A 73 6.48 -15.25 13.31
C VAL A 73 7.83 -15.47 13.99
N ASN A 74 8.93 -15.19 13.29
CA ASN A 74 10.28 -15.38 13.83
C ASN A 74 10.56 -14.44 15.01
N LEU A 75 10.19 -13.16 14.89
CA LEU A 75 10.27 -12.20 16.01
C LEU A 75 9.42 -12.65 17.19
N GLY A 76 8.22 -13.17 16.95
CA GLY A 76 7.35 -13.70 18.00
C GLY A 76 7.97 -14.90 18.74
N ASN A 77 8.73 -15.74 18.03
CA ASN A 77 9.44 -16.86 18.65
C ASN A 77 10.62 -16.40 19.50
N LEU A 78 11.44 -15.47 18.98
CA LEU A 78 12.53 -14.84 19.73
C LEU A 78 12.00 -14.14 20.99
N GLU A 79 10.89 -13.41 20.87
CA GLU A 79 10.25 -12.71 21.97
C GLU A 79 9.74 -13.67 23.06
N LYS A 80 9.10 -14.78 22.67
CA LYS A 80 8.71 -15.85 23.61
C LYS A 80 9.92 -16.43 24.32
N ARG A 81 11.03 -16.69 23.60
CA ARG A 81 12.28 -17.19 24.18
C ARG A 81 12.82 -16.22 25.24
N ILE A 82 12.83 -14.92 24.95
CA ILE A 82 13.23 -13.88 25.90
C ILE A 82 12.32 -13.88 27.13
N ARG A 83 10.99 -13.97 26.96
CA ARG A 83 10.05 -14.06 28.09
C ARG A 83 10.31 -15.29 28.97
N ILE A 84 10.54 -16.46 28.36
CA ILE A 84 10.86 -17.69 29.09
C ILE A 84 12.15 -17.53 29.90
N LEU A 85 13.19 -16.95 29.32
CA LEU A 85 14.45 -16.68 30.03
C LEU A 85 14.26 -15.75 31.23
N LYS A 86 13.47 -14.67 31.06
CA LYS A 86 13.14 -13.74 32.14
C LYS A 86 12.30 -14.41 33.24
N ALA A 87 11.29 -15.20 32.87
CA ALA A 87 10.40 -15.89 33.80
C ALA A 87 11.12 -17.00 34.60
N ALA A 88 12.08 -17.68 33.97
CA ALA A 88 12.90 -18.71 34.61
C ALA A 88 13.94 -18.14 35.59
N GLY A 89 14.05 -16.81 35.73
CA GLY A 89 15.00 -16.17 36.64
C GLY A 89 16.48 -16.46 36.29
N LYS A 90 16.77 -16.88 35.06
CA LYS A 90 18.14 -17.19 34.64
C LYS A 90 18.95 -15.90 34.52
N THR A 91 20.16 -15.91 35.08
CA THR A 91 21.12 -14.83 34.87
C THR A 91 21.44 -14.72 33.39
N ILE A 92 21.19 -13.54 32.79
CA ILE A 92 21.49 -13.30 31.38
C ILE A 92 23.00 -13.11 31.26
N THR A 93 23.70 -14.13 30.78
CA THR A 93 25.12 -14.07 30.47
C THR A 93 25.36 -13.33 29.16
N TYR A 94 26.60 -12.86 28.95
CA TYR A 94 27.03 -12.26 27.70
C TYR A 94 26.78 -13.18 26.49
N GLU A 95 27.00 -14.49 26.66
CA GLU A 95 26.80 -15.48 25.61
C GLU A 95 25.33 -15.58 25.18
N ILE A 96 24.40 -15.63 26.15
CA ILE A 96 22.96 -15.63 25.89
C ILE A 96 22.55 -14.34 25.18
N LEU A 97 23.06 -13.19 25.63
CA LEU A 97 22.79 -11.90 25.01
C LEU A 97 23.29 -11.85 23.56
N MET A 98 24.51 -12.34 23.32
CA MET A 98 25.10 -12.38 21.99
C MET A 98 24.33 -13.33 21.06
N ASP A 99 23.86 -14.47 21.56
CA ASP A 99 23.04 -15.40 20.80
C ASP A 99 21.68 -14.79 20.40
N LEU A 100 20.98 -14.16 21.35
CA LEU A 100 19.73 -13.46 21.08
C LEU A 100 19.90 -12.34 20.05
N ASN A 101 21.01 -11.58 20.14
CA ASN A 101 21.32 -10.53 19.15
C ASN A 101 21.64 -11.11 17.77
N LYS A 102 22.36 -12.24 17.69
CA LYS A 102 22.62 -12.93 16.42
C LYS A 102 21.33 -13.39 15.78
N GLU A 103 20.43 -13.99 16.56
CA GLU A 103 19.11 -14.43 16.10
C GLU A 103 18.26 -13.24 15.62
N TYR A 104 18.25 -12.13 16.37
CA TYR A 104 17.57 -10.92 15.94
C TYR A 104 18.11 -10.38 14.59
N ASN A 105 19.43 -10.28 14.47
CA ASN A 105 20.06 -9.76 13.25
C ASN A 105 19.85 -10.67 12.04
N SER A 106 19.83 -11.99 12.23
CA SER A 106 19.54 -12.93 11.13
C SER A 106 18.10 -12.77 10.64
N ILE A 107 17.14 -12.59 11.55
CA ILE A 107 15.74 -12.30 11.20
C ILE A 107 15.65 -11.00 10.39
N LEU A 108 16.37 -9.94 10.78
CA LEU A 108 16.40 -8.68 10.04
C LEU A 108 17.00 -8.83 8.63
N GLN A 109 18.08 -9.60 8.47
CA GLN A 109 18.71 -9.83 7.17
C GLN A 109 17.78 -10.57 6.20
N ILE A 110 17.02 -11.56 6.69
CA ILE A 110 16.04 -12.30 5.89
C ILE A 110 14.82 -11.43 5.56
N SER A 111 14.46 -10.51 6.46
CA SER A 111 13.28 -9.64 6.33
C SER A 111 13.56 -8.35 5.55
N ASN A 112 14.29 -8.46 4.43
CA ASN A 112 14.84 -7.34 3.67
C ASN A 112 13.81 -6.49 2.89
N LEU A 113 12.54 -6.90 2.86
CA LEU A 113 11.48 -6.11 2.23
C LEU A 113 10.80 -5.15 3.24
N ASN A 114 11.27 -5.14 4.49
CA ASN A 114 10.73 -4.33 5.59
C ASN A 114 11.57 -3.08 5.93
N HIS A 115 12.16 -2.43 4.93
CA HIS A 115 13.08 -1.30 5.16
C HIS A 115 12.42 0.09 5.07
N THR A 116 11.10 0.19 4.86
CA THR A 116 10.47 1.52 4.88
C THR A 116 10.30 1.98 6.33
N THR A 117 10.80 3.18 6.66
CA THR A 117 10.64 3.75 8.01
C THR A 117 9.19 4.12 8.33
N MET A 118 8.28 4.07 7.36
CA MET A 118 6.89 4.49 7.50
C MET A 118 6.16 3.82 8.68
N ASP A 119 6.30 2.50 8.85
CA ASP A 119 5.68 1.78 9.98
C ASP A 119 6.22 2.25 11.32
N HIS A 120 7.54 2.42 11.38
CA HIS A 120 8.22 2.94 12.56
C HIS A 120 7.81 4.39 12.85
N ASP A 121 7.81 5.26 11.85
CA ASP A 121 7.45 6.67 11.99
C ASP A 121 5.98 6.83 12.35
N TRP A 122 5.10 5.98 11.80
CA TRP A 122 3.70 5.92 12.21
C TRP A 122 3.53 5.41 13.63
N ALA A 123 4.21 4.34 14.04
CA ALA A 123 4.16 3.83 15.41
C ALA A 123 4.65 4.87 16.42
N MET A 124 5.73 5.58 16.07
CA MET A 124 6.36 6.61 16.88
C MET A 124 5.65 7.97 16.81
N ARG A 125 4.58 8.13 16.01
CA ARG A 125 3.86 9.42 15.86
C ARG A 125 3.26 9.97 17.16
N LYS A 126 3.14 9.13 18.19
CA LYS A 126 2.62 9.50 19.51
C LYS A 126 3.74 9.87 20.50
N ASP A 127 5.00 9.61 20.15
CA ASP A 127 6.13 9.93 21.00
C ASP A 127 6.49 11.41 20.87
N ILE A 128 6.20 12.16 21.93
CA ILE A 128 6.43 13.61 22.02
C ILE A 128 7.93 13.93 21.92
N ASN A 129 8.82 13.02 22.37
CA ASN A 129 10.25 13.27 22.42
C ASN A 129 10.92 13.31 21.04
N LYS A 130 10.36 12.60 20.05
CA LYS A 130 10.92 12.56 18.69
C LYS A 130 10.64 13.86 17.91
N TYR A 131 9.60 14.60 18.28
CA TYR A 131 9.26 15.89 17.66
C TYR A 131 10.17 17.04 18.09
N LYS A 132 10.99 16.85 19.15
CA LYS A 132 12.03 17.81 19.53
C LYS A 132 12.99 18.13 18.37
N GLN A 133 13.18 17.20 17.41
CA GLN A 133 14.04 17.47 16.24
C GLN A 133 13.47 18.54 15.30
N PHE A 134 12.15 18.80 15.32
CA PHE A 134 11.49 19.81 14.47
C PHE A 134 11.42 21.19 15.17
N GLY A 135 11.99 21.31 16.38
CA GLY A 135 11.88 22.49 17.24
C GLY A 135 10.46 22.69 17.78
N ASP A 136 10.24 23.80 18.48
CA ASP A 136 8.93 24.16 19.05
C ASP A 136 7.98 24.81 18.03
N ASN A 137 8.28 24.76 16.72
CA ASN A 137 7.45 25.39 15.70
C ASN A 137 6.17 24.57 15.44
N PRO A 138 4.98 25.08 15.82
CA PRO A 138 3.73 24.33 15.74
C PRO A 138 3.31 24.01 14.30
N ILE A 139 3.70 24.86 13.33
CA ILE A 139 3.35 24.69 11.92
C ILE A 139 4.11 23.51 11.30
N CYS A 140 5.40 23.38 11.60
CA CYS A 140 6.22 22.26 11.10
C CYS A 140 5.75 20.91 11.63
N ILE A 141 5.39 20.86 12.92
CA ILE A 141 4.85 19.64 13.56
C ILE A 141 3.50 19.27 12.94
N TRP A 142 2.61 20.25 12.73
CA TRP A 142 1.32 20.01 12.09
C TRP A 142 1.49 19.50 10.66
N TRP A 143 2.33 20.13 9.84
CA TRP A 143 2.62 19.69 8.48
C TRP A 143 3.18 18.27 8.43
N HIS A 144 4.14 17.95 9.30
CA HIS A 144 4.70 16.61 9.36
C HIS A 144 3.63 15.56 9.71
N ARG A 145 2.79 15.83 10.71
CA ARG A 145 1.69 14.92 11.11
C ARG A 145 0.66 14.75 10.00
N THR A 146 0.25 15.84 9.35
CA THR A 146 -0.70 15.82 8.24
C THR A 146 -0.12 15.06 7.05
N TRP A 147 1.13 15.30 6.69
CA TRP A 147 1.81 14.58 5.61
C TRP A 147 1.96 13.08 5.90
N LEU A 148 2.29 12.72 7.15
CA LEU A 148 2.37 11.33 7.59
C LEU A 148 0.98 10.66 7.52
N ALA A 149 -0.08 11.37 7.92
CA ALA A 149 -1.46 10.88 7.82
C ALA A 149 -1.89 10.69 6.36
N ILE A 150 -1.58 11.63 5.47
CA ILE A 150 -1.84 11.49 4.03
C ILE A 150 -1.09 10.28 3.48
N LYS A 151 0.20 10.13 3.80
CA LYS A 151 0.97 8.96 3.36
C LYS A 151 0.38 7.65 3.87
N TRP A 152 -0.08 7.62 5.12
CA TRP A 152 -0.65 6.42 5.72
C TRP A 152 -2.00 6.04 5.13
N TYR A 153 -2.93 7.00 5.02
CA TYR A 153 -4.32 6.73 4.62
C TYR A 153 -4.56 6.81 3.11
N LEU A 154 -3.83 7.64 2.37
CA LEU A 154 -4.03 7.81 0.93
C LEU A 154 -3.04 6.98 0.12
N LEU A 155 -1.75 7.05 0.44
CA LEU A 155 -0.71 6.40 -0.37
C LEU A 155 -0.47 4.93 -0.01
N ARG A 156 -0.89 4.49 1.18
CA ARG A 156 -0.71 3.11 1.66
C ARG A 156 -2.02 2.34 1.85
N SER A 157 -3.17 2.99 1.67
CA SER A 157 -4.46 2.32 1.77
C SER A 157 -4.94 1.84 0.40
N ASP A 158 -5.67 0.73 0.42
CA ASP A 158 -6.57 0.27 -0.64
C ASP A 158 -7.46 1.37 -1.25
N SER A 159 -7.73 2.43 -0.49
CA SER A 159 -8.54 3.60 -0.88
C SER A 159 -8.11 4.26 -2.19
N ILE A 160 -6.82 4.33 -2.52
CA ILE A 160 -6.39 4.93 -3.79
C ILE A 160 -6.93 4.17 -5.00
N TYR A 161 -6.95 2.84 -4.91
CA TYR A 161 -7.46 1.97 -5.97
C TYR A 161 -8.97 2.12 -6.12
N HIS A 162 -9.69 2.30 -5.01
CA HIS A 162 -11.12 2.62 -5.05
C HIS A 162 -11.40 3.98 -5.70
N CYS A 163 -10.62 5.02 -5.36
CA CYS A 163 -10.74 6.33 -5.99
C CYS A 163 -10.46 6.28 -7.50
N LEU A 164 -9.41 5.57 -7.92
CA LEU A 164 -9.07 5.39 -9.34
C LEU A 164 -10.18 4.67 -10.11
N THR A 165 -10.79 3.65 -9.50
CA THR A 165 -11.95 2.95 -10.07
C THR A 165 -13.14 3.90 -10.24
N ILE A 166 -13.46 4.71 -9.22
CA ILE A 166 -14.57 5.69 -9.30
C ILE A 166 -14.32 6.71 -10.42
N ILE A 167 -13.08 7.18 -10.57
CA ILE A 167 -12.71 8.11 -11.66
C ILE A 167 -12.92 7.46 -13.03
N GLY A 168 -12.55 6.19 -13.19
CA GLY A 168 -12.81 5.41 -14.40
C GLY A 168 -14.31 5.33 -14.72
N GLY A 169 -15.13 4.93 -13.74
CA GLY A 169 -16.58 4.88 -13.89
C GLY A 169 -17.21 6.25 -14.24
N ILE A 170 -16.72 7.34 -13.65
CA ILE A 170 -17.14 8.71 -14.01
C ILE A 170 -16.79 9.02 -15.47
N ALA A 171 -15.62 8.61 -15.96
CA ALA A 171 -15.25 8.81 -17.36
C ALA A 171 -16.19 8.07 -18.31
N VAL A 172 -16.60 6.84 -17.98
CA VAL A 172 -17.59 6.08 -18.77
C VAL A 172 -18.94 6.80 -18.81
N ILE A 173 -19.43 7.24 -17.65
CA ILE A 173 -20.70 7.99 -17.55
C ILE A 173 -20.60 9.30 -18.33
N ALA A 174 -19.49 10.03 -18.22
CA ALA A 174 -19.28 11.27 -18.95
C ALA A 174 -19.37 11.06 -20.46
N VAL A 175 -18.73 10.02 -21.01
CA VAL A 175 -18.84 9.69 -22.44
C VAL A 175 -20.27 9.35 -22.83
N ALA A 176 -20.99 8.58 -22.00
CA ALA A 176 -22.38 8.21 -22.25
C ALA A 176 -23.37 9.40 -22.19
N PHE A 177 -23.06 10.45 -21.43
CA PHE A 177 -23.94 11.63 -21.26
C PHE A 177 -23.55 12.82 -22.15
N ILE A 178 -22.27 13.02 -22.47
CA ILE A 178 -21.78 14.15 -23.27
C ILE A 178 -22.07 13.95 -24.77
N CYS A 179 -22.19 12.70 -25.22
CA CYS A 179 -22.52 12.38 -26.60
C CYS A 179 -24.03 12.22 -26.87
N ARG A 180 -24.89 12.78 -26.01
CA ARG A 180 -26.33 12.88 -26.23
C ARG A 180 -26.70 14.27 -26.72
#